data_AF-A0AAN9HSS2-F1
#
_entry.id   AF-A0AAN9HSS2-F1
#
_cell.length_a   1.000
_cell.length_b   1.000
_cell.length_c   1.000
_cell.angle_alpha   90.00
_cell.angle_beta   90.00
_cell.angle_gamma   90.00
#
_symmetry.space_group_name_H-M   'P 1'
#
loop_
_entity.id
_entity.type
_entity.pdbx_description
1 polymer ?
#
loop_
_entity_poly.entity_id
_entity_poly.type
_entity_poly.pdbx_seq_one_letter_code
_entity_poly.pdbx_strand_id
1 'polypeptide(L)'
;MPKNTGGIADNLLGGLYCYLRRFLFGILSVGPVPSHISFIMDGNRRFQKKRNLEEGDGHKAGFSALLSILRFCYELGVKYVSVYAFSIDNFRRKPKDVEYLMELMREKIEELLQQDSIINEYGVRLLFIGKLQLLSEPARVAVEKAMRVTAHNSQRVLIICIAYTSSNEIVHAVQNSCTDKWNQFEASKVPNGSTTRPDLVLNNFKDSCKDQLLATKLSEEIKYKEDELLSVKLVDIEKHIYMAVAPDPDILIRTSGEARLSNFLLWQTSACPLYSPTALWPEIGLRHLVWAVLNFQRHHSYLEKKKKQC
;
A
#
# COMPACT_ATOMS: atom_id res chain seq x y z
N MET A 1 34.85 -35.53 -18.31
CA MET A 1 33.44 -35.49 -17.86
C MET A 1 33.42 -35.73 -16.35
N PRO A 2 33.19 -34.70 -15.52
CA PRO A 2 32.94 -34.92 -14.10
C PRO A 2 31.50 -35.38 -13.92
N LYS A 3 31.31 -36.43 -13.11
CA LYS A 3 30.02 -37.07 -12.84
C LYS A 3 29.14 -36.14 -12.02
N ASN A 4 27.90 -36.01 -12.49
CA ASN A 4 26.80 -35.24 -11.93
C ASN A 4 26.28 -35.90 -10.64
N THR A 5 26.99 -35.71 -9.51
CA THR A 5 26.61 -36.27 -8.19
C THR A 5 25.91 -35.26 -7.27
N GLY A 6 25.78 -33.99 -7.66
CA GLY A 6 25.10 -32.96 -6.86
C GLY A 6 23.57 -33.08 -6.84
N GLY A 7 22.97 -33.60 -7.91
CA GLY A 7 21.51 -33.53 -8.10
C GLY A 7 20.66 -34.28 -7.07
N ILE A 8 21.08 -35.44 -6.58
CA ILE A 8 20.23 -36.25 -5.68
C ILE A 8 20.21 -35.69 -4.26
N ALA A 9 21.37 -35.33 -3.72
CA ALA A 9 21.48 -34.75 -2.39
C ALA A 9 20.82 -33.37 -2.32
N ASP A 10 21.01 -32.53 -3.34
CA ASP A 10 20.40 -31.20 -3.42
C ASP A 10 18.88 -31.29 -3.56
N ASN A 11 18.36 -32.25 -4.34
CA ASN A 11 16.92 -32.49 -4.45
C ASN A 11 16.32 -33.04 -3.15
N LEU A 12 17.04 -33.90 -2.41
CA LEU A 12 16.57 -34.47 -1.15
C LEU A 12 16.57 -33.42 -0.02
N LEU A 13 17.63 -32.61 0.06
CA LEU A 13 17.74 -31.46 0.97
C LEU A 13 16.67 -30.41 0.65
N GLY A 14 16.44 -30.12 -0.63
CA GLY A 14 15.38 -29.23 -1.08
C GLY A 14 13.99 -29.74 -0.71
N GLY A 15 13.74 -31.04 -0.91
CA GLY A 15 12.49 -31.70 -0.52
C GLY A 15 12.23 -31.64 0.99
N LEU A 16 13.26 -31.94 1.80
CA LEU A 16 13.18 -31.86 3.26
C LEU A 16 12.93 -30.42 3.73
N TYR A 17 13.62 -29.44 3.14
CA TYR A 17 13.42 -28.02 3.46
C TYR A 17 11.98 -27.59 3.15
N CYS A 18 11.43 -27.98 1.99
CA CYS A 18 10.05 -27.71 1.63
C CYS A 18 9.05 -28.36 2.60
N TYR A 19 9.31 -29.61 3.02
CA TYR A 19 8.47 -30.31 3.98
C TYR A 19 8.49 -29.63 5.36
N LEU A 20 9.68 -29.34 5.90
CA LEU A 20 9.84 -28.64 7.17
C LEU A 20 9.20 -27.26 7.14
N ARG A 21 9.33 -26.53 6.03
CA ARG A 21 8.68 -25.23 5.83
C ARG A 21 7.16 -25.33 5.87
N ARG A 22 6.57 -26.30 5.15
CA ARG A 22 5.12 -26.54 5.17
C ARG A 22 4.63 -26.94 6.56
N PHE A 23 5.38 -27.78 7.25
CA PHE A 23 5.07 -28.17 8.63
C PHE A 23 5.10 -26.96 9.58
N LEU A 24 6.13 -26.12 9.48
CA LEU A 24 6.25 -24.90 10.26
C LEU A 24 5.08 -23.93 9.99
N PHE A 25 4.72 -23.73 8.73
CA PHE A 25 3.54 -22.92 8.39
C PHE A 25 2.25 -23.55 8.91
N GLY A 26 2.11 -24.87 8.85
CA GLY A 26 0.98 -25.57 9.48
C GLY A 26 0.86 -25.28 10.97
N ILE A 27 1.97 -25.24 11.71
CA ILE A 27 1.98 -24.86 13.13
C ILE A 27 1.61 -23.39 13.31
N LEU A 28 2.23 -22.48 12.55
CA LEU A 28 1.96 -21.04 12.67
C LEU A 28 0.51 -20.69 12.34
N SER A 29 -0.10 -21.39 11.39
CA SER A 29 -1.49 -21.20 10.97
C SER A 29 -2.51 -21.68 12.02
N VAL A 30 -2.10 -22.37 13.09
CA VAL A 30 -2.98 -22.63 14.25
C VAL A 30 -3.27 -21.34 15.02
N GLY A 31 -2.32 -20.40 15.02
CA GLY A 31 -2.51 -19.06 15.59
C GLY A 31 -3.11 -18.06 14.60
N PRO A 32 -3.37 -16.82 15.03
CA PRO A 32 -3.84 -15.77 14.13
C PRO A 32 -2.76 -15.47 13.08
N VAL A 33 -3.14 -15.50 11.80
CA VAL A 33 -2.26 -15.18 10.67
C VAL A 33 -2.50 -13.72 10.28
N PRO A 34 -1.45 -12.89 10.11
CA PRO A 34 -1.62 -11.52 9.64
C PRO A 34 -2.23 -11.52 8.24
N SER A 35 -3.27 -10.71 8.05
CA SER A 35 -3.96 -10.57 6.77
C SER A 35 -3.16 -9.69 5.79
N HIS A 36 -2.45 -8.70 6.33
CA HIS A 36 -1.64 -7.75 5.59
C HIS A 36 -0.25 -7.54 6.23
N ILE A 37 0.81 -7.77 5.46
CA ILE A 37 2.19 -7.47 5.88
C ILE A 37 2.80 -6.40 4.97
N SER A 38 3.36 -5.36 5.57
CA SER A 38 4.07 -4.28 4.87
C SER A 38 5.59 -4.39 5.03
N PHE A 39 6.34 -4.06 3.99
CA PHE A 39 7.81 -4.11 3.99
C PHE A 39 8.45 -2.79 3.56
N ILE A 40 9.38 -2.30 4.37
CA ILE A 40 10.36 -1.27 3.99
C ILE A 40 11.68 -1.99 3.66
N MET A 41 11.97 -2.11 2.37
CA MET A 41 13.08 -2.90 1.82
C MET A 41 14.42 -2.13 1.86
N ASP A 42 14.91 -1.83 3.07
CA ASP A 42 16.13 -1.04 3.30
C ASP A 42 17.38 -1.94 3.33
N GLY A 43 18.52 -1.39 2.87
CA GLY A 43 19.82 -2.04 2.95
C GLY A 43 20.43 -2.53 1.64
N ASN A 44 19.76 -2.38 0.49
CA ASN A 44 20.27 -2.86 -0.82
C ASN A 44 21.66 -2.32 -1.16
N ARG A 45 21.85 -0.99 -1.04
CA ARG A 45 23.16 -0.35 -1.29
C ARG A 45 24.23 -0.77 -0.27
N ARG A 46 23.85 -0.98 0.99
CA ARG A 46 24.76 -1.47 2.04
C ARG A 46 25.19 -2.91 1.75
N PHE A 47 24.27 -3.75 1.28
CA PHE A 47 24.54 -5.12 0.89
C PHE A 47 25.51 -5.18 -0.30
N GLN A 48 25.27 -4.35 -1.32
CA GLN A 48 26.15 -4.22 -2.48
C GLN A 48 27.59 -3.91 -2.06
N LYS A 49 27.77 -2.90 -1.19
CA LYS A 49 29.08 -2.51 -0.65
C LYS A 49 29.72 -3.63 0.18
N LYS A 50 28.94 -4.30 1.04
CA LYS A 50 29.41 -5.40 1.89
C LYS A 50 29.92 -6.60 1.07
N ARG A 51 29.35 -6.82 -0.11
CA ARG A 51 29.66 -7.97 -0.99
C ARG A 51 30.56 -7.61 -2.17
N ASN A 52 31.05 -6.37 -2.25
CA ASN A 52 31.85 -5.86 -3.38
C ASN A 52 31.20 -6.13 -4.75
N LEU A 53 29.88 -5.94 -4.83
CA LEU A 53 29.12 -6.15 -6.08
C LEU A 53 29.12 -4.89 -6.95
N GLU A 54 28.87 -5.10 -8.25
CA GLU A 54 28.72 -4.00 -9.21
C GLU A 54 27.52 -3.11 -8.90
N GLU A 55 27.49 -1.93 -9.52
CA GLU A 55 26.42 -0.96 -9.31
C GLU A 55 25.07 -1.53 -9.75
N GLY A 56 24.11 -1.56 -8.81
CA GLY A 56 22.76 -2.01 -9.07
C GLY A 56 22.49 -3.48 -8.77
N ASP A 57 23.51 -4.33 -8.67
CA ASP A 57 23.35 -5.74 -8.29
C ASP A 57 22.76 -5.92 -6.90
N GLY A 58 22.97 -4.95 -5.99
CA GLY A 58 22.28 -4.93 -4.70
C GLY A 58 20.77 -4.82 -4.83
N HIS A 59 20.27 -4.10 -5.84
CA HIS A 59 18.84 -3.99 -6.10
C HIS A 59 18.27 -5.25 -6.78
N LYS A 60 19.04 -5.91 -7.66
CA LYS A 60 18.68 -7.22 -8.24
C LYS A 60 18.57 -8.30 -7.17
N ALA A 61 19.55 -8.35 -6.25
CA ALA A 61 19.50 -9.24 -5.09
C ALA A 61 18.29 -8.91 -4.19
N GLY A 62 17.97 -7.62 -4.03
CA GLY A 62 16.76 -7.18 -3.33
C GLY A 62 15.46 -7.66 -3.99
N PHE A 63 15.39 -7.66 -5.32
CA PHE A 63 14.23 -8.21 -6.03
C PHE A 63 14.11 -9.73 -5.85
N SER A 64 15.22 -10.47 -5.87
CA SER A 64 15.23 -11.92 -5.58
C SER A 64 14.76 -12.23 -4.15
N ALA A 65 15.16 -11.40 -3.18
CA ALA A 65 14.69 -11.48 -1.80
C ALA A 65 13.18 -11.18 -1.68
N LEU A 66 12.67 -10.21 -2.46
CA LEU A 66 11.24 -9.92 -2.53
C LEU A 66 10.45 -11.15 -2.99
N LEU A 67 10.83 -11.78 -4.11
CA LEU A 67 10.14 -12.98 -4.60
C LEU A 67 10.13 -14.11 -3.56
N SER A 68 11.27 -14.32 -2.88
CA SER A 68 11.39 -15.32 -1.83
C SER A 68 10.46 -15.05 -0.64
N ILE A 69 10.39 -13.80 -0.19
CA ILE A 69 9.51 -13.40 0.92
C ILE A 69 8.04 -13.46 0.52
N LEU A 70 7.68 -13.01 -0.69
CA LEU A 70 6.31 -13.11 -1.19
C LEU A 70 5.82 -14.56 -1.19
N ARG A 71 6.66 -15.50 -1.64
CA ARG A 71 6.35 -16.92 -1.60
C ARG A 71 6.05 -17.38 -0.17
N PHE A 72 6.90 -17.01 0.79
CA PHE A 72 6.66 -17.38 2.19
C PHE A 72 5.39 -16.75 2.77
N CYS A 73 5.09 -15.48 2.43
CA CYS A 73 3.85 -14.82 2.84
C CYS A 73 2.62 -15.54 2.28
N TYR A 74 2.62 -15.89 0.99
CA TYR A 74 1.48 -16.53 0.35
C TYR A 74 1.29 -17.98 0.77
N GLU A 75 2.37 -18.73 0.98
CA GLU A 75 2.34 -20.09 1.54
C GLU A 75 1.81 -20.10 2.98
N LEU A 76 2.11 -19.06 3.78
CA LEU A 76 1.55 -18.88 5.13
C LEU A 76 0.05 -18.50 5.11
N GLY A 77 -0.46 -17.99 3.98
CA GLY A 77 -1.86 -17.58 3.83
C GLY A 77 -2.11 -16.07 3.93
N VAL A 78 -1.04 -15.25 3.93
CA VAL A 78 -1.17 -13.78 3.94
C VAL A 78 -1.81 -13.32 2.62
N LYS A 79 -2.88 -12.53 2.70
CA LYS A 79 -3.64 -12.09 1.51
C LYS A 79 -3.07 -10.83 0.88
N TYR A 80 -2.68 -9.85 1.68
CA TYR A 80 -2.18 -8.57 1.23
C TYR A 80 -0.70 -8.42 1.60
N VAL A 81 0.13 -8.04 0.64
CA VAL A 81 1.51 -7.64 0.90
C VAL A 81 1.73 -6.28 0.29
N SER A 82 2.24 -5.32 1.07
CA SER A 82 2.64 -4.02 0.55
C SER A 82 4.14 -3.81 0.69
N VAL A 83 4.76 -3.18 -0.30
CA VAL A 83 6.21 -2.97 -0.33
C VAL A 83 6.57 -1.53 -0.70
N TYR A 84 7.55 -0.97 0.01
CA TYR A 84 8.07 0.36 -0.30
C TYR A 84 9.20 0.26 -1.32
N ALA A 85 8.89 0.45 -2.60
CA ALA A 85 9.85 0.29 -3.68
C ALA A 85 10.64 1.57 -3.98
N PHE A 86 9.96 2.72 -4.07
CA PHE A 86 10.60 4.00 -4.40
C PHE A 86 9.87 5.20 -3.76
N SER A 87 10.57 6.04 -3.00
CA SER A 87 9.98 7.23 -2.37
C SER A 87 10.04 8.47 -3.25
N ILE A 88 9.17 9.45 -3.02
CA ILE A 88 9.27 10.77 -3.68
C ILE A 88 10.63 11.42 -3.36
N ASP A 89 11.11 11.29 -2.13
CA ASP A 89 12.41 11.84 -1.74
C ASP A 89 13.59 11.18 -2.47
N ASN A 90 13.41 10.00 -3.07
CA ASN A 90 14.46 9.36 -3.86
C ASN A 90 14.72 10.07 -5.19
N PHE A 91 13.82 10.92 -5.68
CA PHE A 91 14.08 11.78 -6.84
C PHE A 91 15.16 12.85 -6.58
N ARG A 92 15.51 13.12 -5.31
CA ARG A 92 16.62 14.03 -4.95
C ARG A 92 18.01 13.42 -5.19
N ARG A 93 18.09 12.16 -5.61
CA ARG A 93 19.36 11.50 -5.97
C ARG A 93 19.90 12.05 -7.30
N LYS A 94 21.11 11.63 -7.69
CA LYS A 94 21.69 12.02 -8.97
C LYS A 94 20.76 11.56 -10.11
N PRO A 95 20.58 12.36 -11.19
CA PRO A 95 19.69 12.01 -12.29
C PRO A 95 19.98 10.63 -12.90
N LYS A 96 21.27 10.28 -13.05
CA LYS A 96 21.70 8.96 -13.55
C LYS A 96 21.21 7.80 -12.67
N ASP A 97 21.27 7.94 -11.34
CA ASP A 97 20.81 6.92 -10.41
C ASP A 97 19.28 6.73 -10.51
N VAL A 98 18.55 7.83 -10.71
CA VAL A 98 17.09 7.81 -10.86
C VAL A 98 16.70 7.12 -12.16
N GLU A 99 17.36 7.47 -13.27
CA GLU A 99 17.15 6.85 -14.58
C GLU A 99 17.41 5.34 -14.53
N TYR A 100 18.52 4.93 -13.92
CA TYR A 100 18.83 3.52 -13.69
C TYR A 100 17.74 2.79 -12.88
N LEU A 101 17.24 3.40 -11.80
CA LEU A 101 16.20 2.79 -10.97
C LEU A 101 14.86 2.68 -11.71
N MET A 102 14.52 3.63 -12.58
CA MET A 102 13.32 3.56 -13.41
C MET A 102 13.43 2.43 -14.45
N GLU A 103 14.60 2.27 -15.07
CA GLU A 103 14.84 1.20 -16.02
C GLU A 103 14.82 -0.18 -15.35
N LEU A 104 15.46 -0.31 -14.18
CA LEU A 104 15.39 -1.52 -13.38
C LEU A 104 13.96 -1.84 -12.95
N MET A 105 13.17 -0.83 -12.58
CA MET A 105 11.76 -1.01 -12.24
C MET A 105 10.96 -1.55 -13.43
N ARG A 106 11.16 -1.00 -14.63
CA ARG A 106 10.54 -1.49 -15.87
C ARG A 106 10.89 -2.96 -16.11
N GLU A 107 12.18 -3.30 -16.07
CA GLU A 107 12.67 -4.68 -16.26
C GLU A 107 12.03 -5.65 -15.25
N LYS A 108 11.98 -5.28 -13.97
CA LYS A 108 11.43 -6.16 -12.92
C LYS A 108 9.92 -6.30 -12.98
N ILE A 109 9.19 -5.27 -13.43
CA ILE A 109 7.75 -5.40 -13.68
C ILE A 109 7.50 -6.36 -14.84
N GLU A 110 8.29 -6.30 -15.91
CA GLU A 110 8.20 -7.25 -17.03
C GLU A 110 8.52 -8.68 -16.59
N GLU A 111 9.52 -8.86 -15.72
CA GLU A 111 9.85 -10.15 -15.10
C GLU A 111 8.67 -10.70 -14.27
N LEU A 112 7.97 -9.85 -13.49
CA LEU A 112 6.77 -10.25 -12.74
C LEU A 112 5.59 -10.65 -13.63
N LEU A 113 5.57 -10.26 -14.91
CA LEU A 113 4.49 -10.60 -15.85
C LEU A 113 4.78 -11.86 -16.68
N GLN A 114 5.95 -12.48 -16.52
CA GLN A 114 6.26 -13.73 -17.20
C GLN A 114 5.33 -14.87 -16.74
N GLN A 115 5.11 -15.87 -17.60
CA GLN A 115 4.16 -16.96 -17.31
C GLN A 115 4.53 -17.74 -16.06
N ASP A 116 5.80 -18.06 -15.87
CA ASP A 116 6.33 -18.80 -14.71
C ASP A 116 6.48 -17.95 -13.44
N SER A 117 5.92 -16.74 -13.42
CA SER A 117 6.02 -15.85 -12.28
C SER A 117 5.13 -16.30 -11.11
N ILE A 118 5.56 -15.91 -9.91
CA ILE A 118 4.79 -16.04 -8.66
C ILE A 118 3.39 -15.41 -8.75
N ILE A 119 3.20 -14.47 -9.69
CA ILE A 119 1.94 -13.76 -9.89
C ILE A 119 0.87 -14.71 -10.44
N ASN A 120 1.22 -15.56 -11.40
CA ASN A 120 0.28 -16.54 -11.94
C ASN A 120 0.13 -17.74 -11.00
N GLU A 121 1.22 -18.19 -10.37
CA GLU A 121 1.22 -19.34 -9.44
C GLU A 121 0.23 -19.13 -8.27
N TYR A 122 0.20 -17.93 -7.68
CA TYR A 122 -0.65 -17.60 -6.53
C TYR A 122 -1.86 -16.73 -6.86
N GLY A 123 -2.16 -16.50 -8.15
CA GLY A 123 -3.26 -15.62 -8.57
C GLY A 123 -3.19 -14.23 -7.94
N VAL A 124 -2.02 -13.59 -8.03
CA VAL A 124 -1.72 -12.30 -7.41
C VAL A 124 -2.21 -11.16 -8.28
N ARG A 125 -2.94 -10.22 -7.68
CA ARG A 125 -3.25 -8.92 -8.28
C ARG A 125 -2.17 -7.90 -7.93
N LEU A 126 -1.59 -7.27 -8.95
CA LEU A 126 -0.63 -6.18 -8.75
C LEU A 126 -1.38 -4.85 -8.67
N LEU A 127 -1.05 -4.06 -7.66
CA LEU A 127 -1.50 -2.69 -7.52
C LEU A 127 -0.31 -1.79 -7.28
N PHE A 128 -0.23 -0.68 -8.01
CA PHE A 128 0.80 0.32 -7.82
C PHE A 128 0.17 1.59 -7.26
N ILE A 129 0.73 2.11 -6.17
CA ILE A 129 0.21 3.31 -5.50
C ILE A 129 1.29 4.37 -5.31
N GLY A 130 0.88 5.63 -5.41
CA GLY A 130 1.75 6.81 -5.32
C GLY A 130 1.61 7.72 -6.54
N LYS A 131 2.54 8.67 -6.69
CA LYS A 131 2.51 9.64 -7.80
C LYS A 131 3.11 9.05 -9.07
N LEU A 132 2.35 8.18 -9.73
CA LEU A 132 2.81 7.48 -10.94
C LEU A 132 3.13 8.44 -12.11
N GLN A 133 2.59 9.66 -12.10
CA GLN A 133 2.91 10.72 -13.07
C GLN A 133 4.38 11.19 -13.00
N LEU A 134 5.08 10.94 -11.90
CA LEU A 134 6.50 11.28 -11.75
C LEU A 134 7.44 10.23 -12.38
N LEU A 135 6.90 9.10 -12.81
CA LEU A 135 7.68 8.04 -13.43
C LEU A 135 8.01 8.38 -14.89
N SER A 136 9.09 7.78 -15.38
CA SER A 136 9.39 7.82 -16.81
C SER A 136 8.27 7.14 -17.60
N GLU A 137 8.02 7.60 -18.82
CA GLU A 137 6.98 7.05 -19.68
C GLU A 137 7.08 5.52 -19.84
N PRO A 138 8.26 4.92 -20.07
CA PRO A 138 8.38 3.46 -20.16
C PRO A 138 7.98 2.73 -18.87
N ALA A 139 8.38 3.26 -17.70
CA ALA A 139 8.04 2.66 -16.42
C ALA A 139 6.54 2.79 -16.11
N ARG A 140 5.94 3.95 -16.40
CA ARG A 140 4.50 4.19 -16.23
C ARG A 140 3.65 3.24 -17.08
N VAL A 141 4.01 3.07 -18.36
CA VAL A 141 3.32 2.14 -19.26
C VAL A 141 3.44 0.69 -18.77
N ALA A 142 4.61 0.27 -18.27
CA ALA A 142 4.80 -1.06 -17.70
C ALA A 142 3.93 -1.28 -16.45
N VAL A 143 3.86 -0.29 -15.55
CA VAL A 143 3.00 -0.30 -14.36
C VAL A 143 1.53 -0.45 -14.74
N GLU A 144 1.03 0.36 -15.67
CA GLU A 144 -0.37 0.31 -16.13
C GLU A 144 -0.70 -1.02 -16.81
N LYS A 145 0.21 -1.53 -17.63
CA LYS A 145 0.09 -2.86 -18.24
C LYS A 145 -0.02 -3.94 -17.16
N ALA A 146 0.82 -3.90 -16.13
CA ALA A 146 0.83 -4.88 -15.06
C ALA A 146 -0.46 -4.89 -14.24
N MET A 147 -0.99 -3.71 -13.91
CA MET A 147 -2.28 -3.60 -13.22
C MET A 147 -3.43 -4.14 -14.08
N ARG A 148 -3.42 -3.85 -15.39
CA ARG A 148 -4.46 -4.33 -16.32
C ARG A 148 -4.45 -5.85 -16.48
N VAL A 149 -3.27 -6.44 -16.70
CA VAL A 149 -3.10 -7.89 -16.90
C VAL A 149 -3.55 -8.65 -15.65
N THR A 150 -3.22 -8.15 -14.46
CA THR A 150 -3.51 -8.83 -13.18
C THR A 150 -4.81 -8.39 -12.52
N ALA A 151 -5.62 -7.53 -13.16
CA ALA A 151 -6.85 -6.98 -12.58
C ALA A 151 -7.90 -8.05 -12.22
N HIS A 152 -7.92 -9.15 -12.96
CA HIS A 152 -8.85 -10.27 -12.75
C HIS A 152 -8.48 -11.17 -11.57
N ASN A 153 -7.23 -11.07 -11.09
CA ASN A 153 -6.75 -11.84 -9.95
C ASN A 153 -7.34 -11.29 -8.64
N SER A 154 -7.62 -12.19 -7.70
CA SER A 154 -8.22 -11.82 -6.40
C SER A 154 -7.75 -12.66 -5.21
N GLN A 155 -6.94 -13.71 -5.46
CA GLN A 155 -6.51 -14.63 -4.41
C GLN A 155 -5.52 -13.97 -3.46
N ARG A 156 -4.58 -13.20 -4.03
CA ARG A 156 -3.55 -12.44 -3.31
C ARG A 156 -3.43 -11.05 -3.93
N VAL A 157 -2.97 -10.08 -3.14
CA VAL A 157 -2.78 -8.71 -3.61
C VAL A 157 -1.40 -8.22 -3.20
N LEU A 158 -0.60 -7.81 -4.19
CA LEU A 158 0.69 -7.17 -3.98
C LEU A 158 0.58 -5.68 -4.31
N ILE A 159 0.79 -4.84 -3.30
CA ILE A 159 0.70 -3.39 -3.40
C ILE A 159 2.12 -2.82 -3.40
N ILE A 160 2.51 -2.18 -4.49
CA ILE A 160 3.86 -1.65 -4.68
C ILE A 160 3.79 -0.13 -4.61
N CYS A 161 4.37 0.44 -3.55
CA CYS A 161 4.39 1.87 -3.34
C CYS A 161 5.57 2.49 -4.10
N ILE A 162 5.26 3.30 -5.11
CA ILE A 162 6.22 3.89 -6.05
C ILE A 162 5.96 5.38 -6.18
N ALA A 163 7.03 6.19 -6.12
CA ALA A 163 6.92 7.64 -6.02
C ALA A 163 5.92 8.02 -4.91
N TYR A 164 6.04 7.34 -3.78
CA TYR A 164 5.10 7.39 -2.67
C TYR A 164 5.74 8.05 -1.45
N THR A 165 4.96 8.89 -0.74
CA THR A 165 5.18 9.26 0.65
C THR A 165 3.84 9.42 1.34
N SER A 166 3.74 9.05 2.61
CA SER A 166 2.48 9.09 3.35
C SER A 166 1.97 10.53 3.53
N SER A 167 2.85 11.49 3.79
CA SER A 167 2.45 12.91 3.82
C SER A 167 1.81 13.36 2.50
N ASN A 168 2.33 12.90 1.36
CA ASN A 168 1.75 13.26 0.07
C ASN A 168 0.42 12.56 -0.18
N GLU A 169 0.29 11.29 0.21
CA GLU A 169 -0.98 10.55 0.17
C GLU A 169 -2.06 11.26 0.99
N ILE A 170 -1.75 11.68 2.22
CA ILE A 170 -2.71 12.39 3.10
C ILE A 170 -3.13 13.71 2.46
N VAL A 171 -2.20 14.51 1.95
CA VAL A 171 -2.52 15.78 1.27
C VAL A 171 -3.41 15.53 0.05
N HIS A 172 -3.09 14.53 -0.77
CA HIS A 172 -3.89 14.15 -1.93
C HIS A 172 -5.30 13.70 -1.53
N ALA A 173 -5.42 12.91 -0.45
CA ALA A 173 -6.70 12.45 0.05
C ALA A 173 -7.58 13.61 0.53
N VAL A 174 -7.02 14.56 1.27
CA VAL A 174 -7.72 15.76 1.71
C VAL A 174 -8.15 16.62 0.52
N GLN A 175 -7.26 16.85 -0.46
CA GLN A 175 -7.57 17.63 -1.65
C GLN A 175 -8.74 17.02 -2.44
N ASN A 176 -8.69 15.71 -2.70
CA ASN A 176 -9.75 15.04 -3.43
C ASN A 176 -11.07 15.01 -2.64
N SER A 177 -11.01 14.86 -1.32
CA SER A 177 -12.20 14.94 -0.47
C SER A 177 -12.87 16.31 -0.57
N CYS A 178 -12.08 17.39 -0.55
CA CYS A 178 -12.60 18.74 -0.75
C CYS A 178 -13.20 18.92 -2.15
N THR A 179 -12.54 18.40 -3.19
CA THR A 179 -13.05 18.47 -4.57
C THR A 179 -14.36 17.69 -4.72
N ASP A 180 -14.46 16.49 -4.15
CA ASP A 180 -15.69 15.69 -4.17
C ASP A 180 -16.86 16.40 -3.48
N LYS A 181 -16.61 16.97 -2.29
CA LYS A 181 -17.62 17.75 -1.57
C LYS A 181 -18.04 19.00 -2.34
N TRP A 182 -17.08 19.71 -2.93
CA TRP A 182 -17.35 20.86 -3.77
C TRP A 182 -18.21 20.50 -4.98
N ASN A 183 -17.89 19.40 -5.67
CA ASN A 183 -18.65 18.91 -6.81
C ASN A 183 -20.08 18.50 -6.40
N GLN A 184 -20.25 17.86 -5.24
CA GLN A 184 -21.57 17.51 -4.70
C GLN A 184 -22.39 18.77 -4.36
N PHE A 185 -21.75 19.76 -3.76
CA PHE A 185 -22.37 21.05 -3.46
C PHE A 185 -22.81 21.78 -4.74
N GLU A 186 -21.95 21.87 -5.74
CA GLU A 186 -22.31 22.49 -7.03
C GLU A 186 -23.42 21.71 -7.75
N ALA A 187 -23.39 20.37 -7.71
CA ALA A 187 -24.48 19.55 -8.25
C ALA A 187 -25.81 19.79 -7.52
N SER A 188 -25.79 20.08 -6.21
CA SER A 188 -27.00 20.40 -5.43
C SER A 188 -27.62 21.76 -5.79
N LYS A 189 -26.85 22.67 -6.41
CA LYS A 189 -27.34 23.97 -6.90
C LYS A 189 -27.99 23.91 -8.28
N VAL A 190 -27.73 22.86 -9.07
CA VAL A 190 -28.32 22.72 -10.40
C VAL A 190 -29.77 22.22 -10.25
N PRO A 191 -30.79 22.99 -10.66
CA PRO A 191 -32.16 22.55 -10.53
C PRO A 191 -32.45 21.46 -11.55
N ASN A 192 -32.81 20.27 -11.07
CA ASN A 192 -33.62 19.34 -11.86
C ASN A 192 -34.83 20.14 -12.36
N GLY A 193 -35.02 20.19 -13.68
CA GLY A 193 -35.97 21.08 -14.33
C GLY A 193 -37.41 20.87 -13.87
N SER A 194 -37.80 21.51 -12.78
CA SER A 194 -39.15 22.00 -12.48
C SER A 194 -39.14 22.74 -11.14
N THR A 195 -39.47 24.03 -11.24
CA THR A 195 -40.15 24.85 -10.21
C THR A 195 -39.30 25.46 -9.07
N THR A 196 -39.12 26.79 -9.21
CA THR A 196 -38.89 27.83 -8.18
C THR A 196 -37.63 27.77 -7.31
N ARG A 197 -36.69 28.68 -7.61
CA ARG A 197 -35.59 29.11 -6.71
C ARG A 197 -36.15 29.53 -5.33
N PRO A 198 -35.55 29.12 -4.21
CA PRO A 198 -35.85 29.67 -2.87
C PRO A 198 -35.68 31.21 -2.83
N ASP A 199 -34.73 31.74 -3.61
CA ASP A 199 -34.46 33.18 -3.73
C ASP A 199 -35.66 33.98 -4.26
N LEU A 200 -36.57 33.34 -5.00
CA LEU A 200 -37.79 33.99 -5.50
C LEU A 200 -38.93 33.96 -4.49
N VAL A 201 -38.89 33.08 -3.47
CA VAL A 201 -39.86 33.07 -2.38
C VAL A 201 -39.55 34.20 -1.38
N LEU A 202 -38.27 34.49 -1.14
CA LEU A 202 -37.86 35.56 -0.22
C LEU A 202 -38.26 36.97 -0.68
N ASN A 203 -38.43 37.19 -1.99
CA ASN A 203 -38.77 38.50 -2.55
C ASN A 203 -40.28 38.83 -2.52
N ASN A 204 -41.15 37.88 -2.18
CA ASN A 204 -42.61 38.06 -2.13
C ASN A 204 -43.19 38.25 -0.72
N PHE A 205 -42.36 38.24 0.33
CA PHE A 205 -42.79 38.46 1.71
C PHE A 205 -42.25 39.80 2.23
N LYS A 206 -42.97 40.90 1.97
CA LYS A 206 -42.55 42.23 2.45
C LYS A 206 -43.42 42.90 3.51
N ASP A 207 -44.54 42.31 3.95
CA ASP A 207 -45.53 43.08 4.73
C ASP A 207 -45.86 42.55 6.14
N SER A 208 -45.02 41.71 6.78
CA SER A 208 -45.21 41.40 8.21
C SER A 208 -43.92 41.05 8.97
N CYS A 209 -43.81 41.55 10.21
CA CYS A 209 -42.70 41.26 11.15
C CYS A 209 -42.51 39.75 11.43
N LYS A 210 -43.57 38.94 11.26
CA LYS A 210 -43.50 37.47 11.36
C LYS A 210 -42.80 36.82 10.16
N ASP A 211 -42.90 37.39 8.97
CA ASP A 211 -42.30 36.84 7.75
C ASP A 211 -40.79 37.08 7.70
N GLN A 212 -40.33 38.19 8.29
CA GLN A 212 -38.91 38.47 8.49
C GLN A 212 -38.24 37.48 9.43
N LEU A 213 -38.91 37.08 10.52
CA LEU A 213 -38.38 36.06 11.43
C LEU A 213 -38.32 34.67 10.77
N LEU A 214 -39.29 34.34 9.93
CA LEU A 214 -39.34 33.08 9.19
C LEU A 214 -38.25 33.03 8.10
N ALA A 215 -38.04 34.12 7.36
CA ALA A 215 -37.00 34.24 6.35
C ALA A 215 -35.57 34.14 6.95
N THR A 216 -35.36 34.70 8.14
CA THR A 216 -34.09 34.55 8.87
C THR A 216 -33.87 33.10 9.30
N LYS A 217 -34.89 32.42 9.84
CA LYS A 217 -34.80 31.00 10.20
C LYS A 217 -34.54 30.08 9.00
N LEU A 218 -35.21 30.33 7.87
CA LEU A 218 -34.99 29.59 6.64
C LEU A 218 -33.59 29.81 6.07
N SER A 219 -33.07 31.04 6.11
CA SER A 219 -31.71 31.32 5.64
C SER A 219 -30.63 30.73 6.56
N GLU A 220 -30.84 30.71 7.88
CA GLU A 220 -30.00 30.01 8.84
C GLU A 220 -30.01 28.49 8.61
N GLU A 221 -31.18 27.89 8.37
CA GLU A 221 -31.31 26.46 8.06
C GLU A 221 -30.65 26.07 6.73
N ILE A 222 -30.78 26.92 5.71
CA ILE A 222 -30.10 26.71 4.42
C ILE A 222 -28.58 26.77 4.63
N LYS A 223 -28.08 27.82 5.28
CA LYS A 223 -26.66 27.98 5.55
C LYS A 223 -26.08 26.84 6.38
N TYR A 224 -26.82 26.37 7.39
CA TYR A 224 -26.43 25.21 8.19
C TYR A 224 -26.32 23.95 7.34
N LYS A 225 -27.27 23.70 6.43
CA LYS A 225 -27.22 22.55 5.52
C LYS A 225 -26.08 22.66 4.50
N GLU A 226 -25.77 23.86 4.03
CA GLU A 226 -24.62 24.11 3.15
C GLU A 226 -23.30 23.86 3.87
N ASP A 227 -23.15 24.36 5.11
CA ASP A 227 -21.96 24.14 5.94
C ASP A 227 -21.79 22.65 6.32
N GLU A 228 -22.89 21.95 6.61
CA GLU A 228 -22.86 20.50 6.87
C GLU A 228 -22.47 19.71 5.62
N LEU A 229 -22.96 20.11 4.43
CA LEU A 229 -22.63 19.48 3.16
C LEU A 229 -21.17 19.71 2.76
N LEU A 230 -20.61 20.88 3.07
CA LEU A 230 -19.20 21.22 2.83
C LEU A 230 -18.24 20.64 3.88
N SER A 231 -18.76 20.11 4.99
CA SER A 231 -17.95 19.49 6.04
C SER A 231 -17.31 18.18 5.56
N VAL A 232 -15.97 18.15 5.56
CA VAL A 232 -15.17 16.95 5.27
C VAL A 232 -15.06 16.11 6.53
N LYS A 233 -15.58 14.87 6.47
CA LYS A 233 -15.50 13.90 7.57
C LYS A 233 -14.30 12.97 7.36
N LEU A 234 -13.92 12.25 8.42
CA LEU A 234 -12.82 11.27 8.37
C LEU A 234 -13.01 10.23 7.25
N VAL A 235 -14.24 9.71 7.10
CA VAL A 235 -14.61 8.72 6.09
C VAL A 235 -14.39 9.24 4.67
N ASP A 236 -14.56 10.55 4.45
CA ASP A 236 -14.32 11.16 3.14
C ASP A 236 -12.82 11.11 2.79
N ILE A 237 -11.96 11.36 3.78
CA ILE A 237 -10.49 11.30 3.64
C ILE A 237 -10.05 9.86 3.41
N GLU A 238 -10.50 8.92 4.24
CA GLU A 238 -10.12 7.51 4.17
C GLU A 238 -10.45 6.87 2.83
N LYS A 239 -11.57 7.26 2.21
CA LYS A 239 -11.95 6.82 0.86
C LYS A 239 -10.93 7.23 -0.21
N HIS A 240 -10.23 8.35 -0.01
CA HIS A 240 -9.27 8.91 -0.97
C HIS A 240 -7.80 8.59 -0.66
N ILE A 241 -7.53 7.89 0.44
CA ILE A 241 -6.22 7.32 0.74
C ILE A 241 -5.93 6.22 -0.30
N TYR A 242 -4.72 6.19 -0.88
CA TYR A 242 -4.39 5.21 -1.93
C TYR A 242 -4.52 3.76 -1.43
N MET A 243 -4.21 3.53 -0.16
CA MET A 243 -4.32 2.21 0.48
C MET A 243 -5.77 1.78 0.80
N ALA A 244 -6.81 2.58 0.52
CA ALA A 244 -8.22 2.22 0.80
C ALA A 244 -8.69 0.92 0.11
N VAL A 245 -7.92 0.44 -0.87
CA VAL A 245 -8.09 -0.84 -1.58
C VAL A 245 -7.78 -2.08 -0.74
N ALA A 246 -7.15 -1.93 0.43
CA ALA A 246 -6.69 -3.02 1.28
C ALA A 246 -6.90 -2.68 2.78
N PRO A 247 -7.04 -3.69 3.65
CA PRO A 247 -7.09 -3.44 5.09
C PRO A 247 -5.76 -2.88 5.60
N ASP A 248 -5.77 -2.26 6.77
CA ASP A 248 -4.54 -1.76 7.40
C ASP A 248 -3.51 -2.89 7.64
N PRO A 249 -2.20 -2.59 7.54
CA PRO A 249 -1.17 -3.57 7.84
C PRO A 249 -1.24 -4.11 9.26
N ASP A 250 -1.20 -5.43 9.41
CA ASP A 250 -1.09 -6.10 10.71
C ASP A 250 0.34 -6.12 11.23
N ILE A 251 1.32 -6.07 10.32
CA ILE A 251 2.75 -6.03 10.64
C ILE A 251 3.46 -5.12 9.64
N LEU A 252 4.31 -4.22 10.14
CA LEU A 252 5.26 -3.48 9.33
C LEU A 252 6.67 -3.99 9.61
N ILE A 253 7.37 -4.44 8.57
CA ILE A 253 8.73 -4.96 8.66
C ILE A 253 9.69 -3.98 7.98
N ARG A 254 10.69 -3.51 8.71
CA ARG A 254 11.77 -2.68 8.16
C ARG A 254 13.12 -3.33 8.36
N THR A 255 13.78 -3.71 7.27
CA THR A 255 15.12 -4.28 7.36
C THR A 255 16.17 -3.26 7.73
N SER A 256 17.41 -3.72 7.95
CA SER A 256 18.62 -2.95 8.23
C SER A 256 18.75 -2.33 9.62
N GLY A 257 17.93 -2.74 10.58
CA GLY A 257 18.01 -2.34 11.99
C GLY A 257 17.50 -0.94 12.31
N GLU A 258 16.88 -0.26 11.35
CA GLU A 258 16.38 1.10 11.50
C GLU A 258 14.98 1.10 12.12
N ALA A 259 14.78 1.82 13.22
CA ALA A 259 13.50 1.93 13.94
C ALA A 259 12.74 3.22 13.56
N ARG A 260 12.49 3.44 12.27
CA ARG A 260 11.73 4.59 11.75
C ARG A 260 10.84 4.20 10.57
N LEU A 261 9.81 4.98 10.28
CA LEU A 261 8.87 4.71 9.17
C LEU A 261 9.31 5.32 7.83
N SER A 262 10.17 6.35 7.83
CA SER A 262 10.60 7.04 6.59
C SER A 262 9.43 7.49 5.70
N ASN A 263 8.39 8.06 6.32
CA ASN A 263 7.21 8.58 5.64
C ASN A 263 6.46 7.50 4.83
N PHE A 264 6.39 6.28 5.37
CA PHE A 264 5.70 5.14 4.77
C PHE A 264 4.48 4.75 5.60
N LEU A 265 3.31 4.71 4.97
CA LEU A 265 2.04 4.25 5.55
C LEU A 265 1.74 4.82 6.95
N LEU A 266 1.99 6.11 7.19
CA LEU A 266 1.86 6.72 8.53
C LEU A 266 0.42 6.64 9.05
N TRP A 267 -0.57 6.80 8.16
CA TRP A 267 -1.98 6.70 8.51
C TRP A 267 -2.36 5.26 8.89
N GLN A 268 -2.02 4.32 8.01
CA GLN A 268 -2.44 2.92 8.07
C GLN A 268 -1.69 2.13 9.16
N THR A 269 -0.51 2.60 9.58
CA THR A 269 0.35 1.89 10.56
C THR A 269 0.23 2.43 11.98
N SER A 270 -0.78 3.26 12.28
CA SER A 270 -1.00 3.86 13.60
C SER A 270 -1.12 2.83 14.73
N ALA A 271 -1.79 1.70 14.47
CA ALA A 271 -1.96 0.57 15.40
C ALA A 271 -1.15 -0.67 14.97
N CYS A 272 -0.12 -0.50 14.15
CA CYS A 272 0.66 -1.59 13.56
C CYS A 272 2.00 -1.78 14.28
N PRO A 273 2.36 -3.00 14.73
CA PRO A 273 3.68 -3.27 15.28
C PRO A 273 4.78 -3.15 14.20
N LEU A 274 5.84 -2.41 14.54
CA LEU A 274 7.06 -2.32 13.74
C LEU A 274 8.06 -3.40 14.17
N TYR A 275 8.45 -4.27 13.25
CA TYR A 275 9.55 -5.22 13.40
C TYR A 275 10.77 -4.78 12.58
N SER A 276 11.88 -4.47 13.26
CA SER A 276 13.10 -3.97 12.62
C SER A 276 14.30 -4.92 12.77
N PRO A 277 14.40 -6.01 11.99
CA PRO A 277 15.56 -6.89 12.04
C PRO A 277 16.83 -6.16 11.55
N THR A 278 17.97 -6.48 12.14
CA THR A 278 19.29 -5.94 11.74
C THR A 278 19.75 -6.42 10.37
N ALA A 279 19.20 -7.54 9.87
CA ALA A 279 19.49 -8.07 8.55
C ALA A 279 19.20 -7.05 7.44
N LEU A 280 20.08 -6.97 6.44
CA LEU A 280 19.85 -6.16 5.25
C LEU A 280 18.73 -6.79 4.40
N TRP A 281 18.06 -6.00 3.54
CA TRP A 281 16.96 -6.53 2.72
C TRP A 281 17.33 -7.79 1.93
N PRO A 282 18.45 -7.87 1.19
CA PRO A 282 18.81 -9.09 0.48
C PRO A 282 19.20 -10.29 1.37
N GLU A 283 19.34 -10.08 2.69
CA GLU A 283 19.68 -11.12 3.68
C GLU A 283 18.44 -11.60 4.47
N ILE A 284 17.27 -11.02 4.21
CA ILE A 284 16.02 -11.46 4.84
C ILE A 284 15.63 -12.86 4.31
N GLY A 285 14.86 -13.60 5.10
CA GLY A 285 14.45 -14.95 4.74
C GLY A 285 13.46 -15.52 5.74
N LEU A 286 13.14 -16.81 5.59
CA LEU A 286 12.08 -17.50 6.34
C LEU A 286 12.13 -17.23 7.85
N ARG A 287 13.31 -17.33 8.48
CA ARG A 287 13.46 -17.14 9.93
C ARG A 287 12.98 -15.77 10.41
N HIS A 288 13.18 -14.72 9.61
CA HIS A 288 12.82 -13.35 9.97
C HIS A 288 11.31 -13.14 9.84
N LEU A 289 10.70 -13.72 8.81
CA LEU A 289 9.24 -13.72 8.65
C LEU A 289 8.57 -14.49 9.79
N VAL A 290 9.07 -15.69 10.11
CA VAL A 290 8.56 -16.51 11.22
C VAL A 290 8.62 -15.74 12.53
N TRP A 291 9.75 -15.08 12.82
CA TRP A 291 9.87 -14.26 14.02
C TRP A 291 8.89 -13.08 14.05
N ALA A 292 8.70 -12.41 12.92
CA ALA A 292 7.72 -11.32 12.79
C ALA A 292 6.30 -11.80 13.09
N VAL A 293 5.92 -12.96 12.53
CA VAL A 293 4.60 -13.57 12.73
C VAL A 293 4.41 -14.04 14.17
N LEU A 294 5.38 -14.70 14.78
CA LEU A 294 5.32 -15.09 16.18
C LEU A 294 5.19 -13.86 17.10
N ASN A 295 5.92 -12.79 16.80
CA ASN A 295 5.80 -11.54 17.54
C ASN A 295 4.42 -10.90 17.40
N PHE A 296 3.83 -10.94 16.20
CA PHE A 296 2.44 -10.53 15.98
C PHE A 296 1.46 -11.39 16.79
N GLN A 297 1.58 -12.71 16.70
CA GLN A 297 0.72 -13.66 17.43
C GLN A 297 0.77 -13.43 18.94
N ARG A 298 1.98 -13.17 19.48
CA ARG A 298 2.17 -12.86 20.90
C ARG A 298 1.41 -11.61 21.36
N HIS A 299 1.29 -10.60 20.51
CA HIS A 299 0.63 -9.32 20.86
C HIS A 299 -0.78 -9.19 20.28
N HIS A 300 -1.28 -10.21 19.58
CA HIS A 300 -2.51 -10.13 18.79
C HIS A 300 -3.71 -9.68 19.63
N SER A 301 -3.91 -10.27 20.83
CA SER A 301 -5.02 -9.89 21.71
C SER A 301 -4.97 -8.44 22.19
N TYR A 302 -3.78 -7.84 22.30
CA TYR A 302 -3.62 -6.43 22.65
C TYR A 302 -3.94 -5.53 21.45
N LEU A 303 -3.44 -5.89 20.27
CA LEU A 303 -3.68 -5.15 19.02
C LEU A 303 -5.18 -5.11 18.67
N GLU A 304 -5.89 -6.23 18.82
CA GLU A 304 -7.33 -6.31 18.60
C GLU A 304 -8.13 -5.43 19.56
N LYS A 305 -7.71 -5.33 20.83
CA LYS A 305 -8.33 -4.42 21.80
C LYS A 305 -8.12 -2.96 21.41
N LYS A 306 -6.92 -2.60 20.94
CA LYS A 306 -6.63 -1.24 20.49
C LYS A 306 -7.40 -0.85 19.23
N LYS A 307 -7.49 -1.75 18.24
CA LYS A 307 -8.26 -1.50 17.02
C LYS A 307 -9.74 -1.20 17.30
N LYS A 308 -10.32 -1.74 18.38
CA LYS A 308 -11.71 -1.47 18.80
C LYS A 308 -11.90 -0.16 19.57
N GLN A 309 -10.81 0.46 20.05
CA GLN A 309 -10.85 1.70 20.82
C GLN A 309 -10.60 2.94 19.96
N CYS A 310 -10.03 2.75 18.77
CA CYS A 310 -9.85 3.77 17.75
C CYS A 310 -11.09 3.82 16.85
#